data_AF-A0AAY4C028-F1
#
_entry.id   AF-A0AAY4C028-F1
#
_cell.length_a   1.000
_cell.length_b   1.000
_cell.length_c   1.000
_cell.angle_alpha   90.00
_cell.angle_beta   90.00
_cell.angle_gamma   90.00
#
_symmetry.space_group_name_H-M   'P 1'
#
loop_
_entity.id
_entity.type
_entity.pdbx_description
1 polymer ?
#
loop_
_entity_poly.entity_id
_entity_poly.type
_entity_poly.pdbx_seq_one_letter_code
_entity_poly.pdbx_strand_id
1 'polypeptide(L)'
;MPLRAIRLLAAFRGGINLRAVSLLCGFMQVLVSGRLGFSTVWASLQARIHTSPGSSLRYGWWSYALGDRATARFGQNSKIISVDGNLASGKGAAAQKLADKLGMLYMPEVDTHYIDKMTKEKVPLDSAYNGNCSLERFYNDPKATDGNSYRLQSWMYLMRLLQYSDAVEHLLTTGQGVVLERSPFSDVVFLEAMLKEGYIRKQCAEHYNEIKGISLPEFLPPHLVIYIDVPAEEVQRKLQASGKVSHSHDWITNVSLSYLKSIETAYKTNFFPQISEQAELLVYDATQAKDIEKIAEDIEYLKFDKGPWQEQDDVTFHYMRMKVEDKQLVANMTCIPRFIPEITIGAHDVDSSYHSFRSLPGKQFAEGYNAEVGDKYIWLK
;
A
#
# COMPACT_ATOMS: atom_id res chain seq x y z
N MET A 1 2.54 27.30 36.35
CA MET A 1 1.19 27.93 36.39
C MET A 1 1.32 29.36 36.90
N PRO A 2 0.39 30.29 36.61
CA PRO A 2 -0.82 30.21 35.77
C PRO A 2 -0.46 30.27 34.25
N LEU A 3 -1.22 29.81 33.26
CA LEU A 3 -2.67 29.87 32.96
C LEU A 3 -3.18 31.26 32.50
N ARG A 4 -3.12 31.54 31.18
CA ARG A 4 -4.17 32.19 30.35
C ARG A 4 -3.74 32.39 28.89
N ALA A 5 -3.85 31.34 28.06
CA ALA A 5 -3.77 31.43 26.59
C ALA A 5 -4.60 30.34 25.88
N ILE A 6 -5.64 29.82 26.52
CA ILE A 6 -6.52 28.76 25.97
C ILE A 6 -7.94 29.32 25.89
N ARG A 7 -8.32 29.88 24.72
CA ARG A 7 -9.71 30.16 24.28
C ARG A 7 -9.71 30.89 22.91
N LEU A 8 -9.61 30.14 21.80
CA LEU A 8 -10.14 30.47 20.46
C LEU A 8 -9.62 29.47 19.41
N LEU A 9 -10.13 28.23 19.44
CA LEU A 9 -9.98 27.22 18.37
C LEU A 9 -10.92 26.02 18.61
N ALA A 10 -12.20 26.32 18.86
CA ALA A 10 -13.23 25.34 19.25
C ALA A 10 -14.54 25.55 18.48
N ALA A 11 -14.47 25.42 17.15
CA ALA A 11 -15.60 25.35 16.22
C ALA A 11 -15.18 24.54 14.98
N PHE A 12 -16.15 24.11 14.17
CA PHE A 12 -15.95 23.31 12.94
C PHE A 12 -15.33 21.91 13.14
N ARG A 13 -16.15 20.98 13.61
CA ARG A 13 -16.08 19.56 13.19
C ARG A 13 -17.12 19.35 12.08
N GLY A 14 -16.71 18.82 10.93
CA GLY A 14 -17.58 18.45 9.82
C GLY A 14 -16.82 17.54 8.84
N GLY A 15 -17.41 16.40 8.47
CA GLY A 15 -16.71 15.34 7.77
C GLY A 15 -16.48 15.59 6.27
N ILE A 16 -15.31 15.19 5.77
CA ILE A 16 -14.91 15.28 4.37
C ILE A 16 -14.50 13.87 3.86
N ASN A 17 -14.66 13.63 2.55
CA ASN A 17 -14.71 12.28 1.97
C ASN A 17 -13.32 11.73 1.58
N LEU A 18 -13.16 10.41 1.45
CA LEU A 18 -11.84 9.76 1.30
C LEU A 18 -11.06 10.17 0.04
N ARG A 19 -11.74 10.47 -1.08
CA ARG A 19 -11.09 11.05 -2.29
C ARG A 19 -11.02 12.59 -2.29
N ALA A 20 -11.69 13.25 -1.35
CA ALA A 20 -11.42 14.67 -1.07
C ALA A 20 -10.15 14.84 -0.22
N VAL A 21 -9.71 13.78 0.47
CA VAL A 21 -8.40 13.72 1.15
C VAL A 21 -7.25 13.60 0.14
N SER A 22 -7.37 12.81 -0.94
CA SER A 22 -6.42 12.86 -2.06
C SER A 22 -6.42 14.19 -2.83
N LEU A 23 -7.23 15.17 -2.43
CA LEU A 23 -7.24 16.55 -2.92
C LEU A 23 -6.99 17.62 -1.82
N LEU A 24 -6.98 17.27 -0.51
CA LEU A 24 -6.82 18.23 0.61
C LEU A 24 -6.52 17.67 2.04
N CYS A 25 -6.45 16.34 2.22
CA CYS A 25 -5.93 15.59 3.39
C CYS A 25 -6.44 15.88 4.84
N GLY A 26 -7.38 15.07 5.39
CA GLY A 26 -7.68 15.02 6.85
C GLY A 26 -8.87 14.12 7.31
N PHE A 27 -8.79 13.56 8.55
CA PHE A 27 -9.50 12.36 9.06
C PHE A 27 -10.99 12.47 9.50
N MET A 28 -11.77 11.36 9.49
CA MET A 28 -12.96 11.22 10.37
C MET A 28 -13.42 9.76 10.76
N GLN A 29 -13.59 9.52 12.08
CA GLN A 29 -13.96 8.23 12.70
C GLN A 29 -15.43 8.16 13.22
N VAL A 30 -16.05 6.96 13.10
CA VAL A 30 -16.89 6.26 14.13
C VAL A 30 -18.37 6.70 14.35
N LEU A 31 -19.43 5.86 14.45
CA LEU A 31 -19.60 4.39 14.24
C LEU A 31 -21.08 3.85 14.12
N VAL A 32 -21.30 2.51 13.99
CA VAL A 32 -22.54 1.83 13.50
C VAL A 32 -22.96 0.55 14.27
N SER A 33 -24.28 0.27 14.37
CA SER A 33 -24.96 -1.08 14.33
C SER A 33 -26.49 -0.86 14.21
N GLY A 34 -27.42 -1.74 13.77
CA GLY A 34 -27.50 -3.11 13.18
C GLY A 34 -28.89 -3.22 12.46
N ARG A 35 -29.65 -4.31 12.22
CA ARG A 35 -29.66 -5.81 12.14
C ARG A 35 -31.09 -6.18 11.57
N LEU A 36 -31.55 -7.36 11.12
CA LEU A 36 -31.07 -8.76 10.95
C LEU A 36 -32.02 -9.53 9.96
N GLY A 37 -31.53 -10.52 9.19
CA GLY A 37 -32.29 -11.70 8.69
C GLY A 37 -33.11 -11.60 7.38
N PHE A 38 -33.54 -12.71 6.74
CA PHE A 38 -33.11 -14.13 6.84
C PHE A 38 -33.71 -14.98 5.68
N SER A 39 -32.93 -15.89 5.05
CA SER A 39 -33.40 -17.07 4.28
C SER A 39 -32.24 -18.07 4.06
N THR A 40 -32.50 -19.33 3.66
CA THR A 40 -31.54 -20.46 3.83
C THR A 40 -31.54 -21.50 2.68
N VAL A 41 -30.69 -22.54 2.82
CA VAL A 41 -30.42 -23.68 1.89
C VAL A 41 -29.47 -23.28 0.74
N TRP A 42 -28.32 -23.92 0.47
CA TRP A 42 -27.47 -24.97 1.11
C TRP A 42 -26.08 -24.93 0.38
N ALA A 43 -25.01 -25.69 0.66
CA ALA A 43 -24.40 -26.33 1.84
C ALA A 43 -23.26 -27.27 1.34
N SER A 44 -21.98 -26.92 1.51
CA SER A 44 -20.86 -27.83 1.23
C SER A 44 -19.58 -27.49 2.02
N LEU A 45 -19.17 -28.41 2.88
CA LEU A 45 -17.85 -28.58 3.54
C LEU A 45 -17.27 -27.41 4.38
N GLN A 46 -16.73 -27.79 5.54
CA GLN A 46 -16.37 -26.89 6.64
C GLN A 46 -14.90 -26.43 6.58
N ALA A 47 -14.68 -25.13 6.75
CA ALA A 47 -13.56 -24.62 7.53
C ALA A 47 -14.15 -23.86 8.74
N ARG A 48 -13.68 -24.13 9.96
CA ARG A 48 -14.20 -23.48 11.18
C ARG A 48 -13.60 -22.07 11.34
N ILE A 49 -14.15 -21.10 10.61
CA ILE A 49 -13.85 -19.68 10.86
C ILE A 49 -14.30 -19.34 12.29
N HIS A 50 -13.35 -18.94 13.13
CA HIS A 50 -13.61 -18.56 14.52
C HIS A 50 -14.25 -17.15 14.56
N THR A 51 -15.52 -17.07 14.19
CA THR A 51 -16.27 -15.81 14.12
C THR A 51 -16.53 -15.25 15.51
N SER A 52 -15.65 -14.34 15.95
CA SER A 52 -16.04 -13.33 16.93
C SER A 52 -17.27 -12.57 16.38
N PRO A 53 -18.23 -12.16 17.24
CA PRO A 53 -19.47 -11.56 16.76
C PRO A 53 -19.15 -10.23 16.07
N GLY A 54 -19.50 -10.14 14.78
CA GLY A 54 -19.27 -8.98 13.93
C GLY A 54 -19.93 -7.71 14.49
N SER A 55 -19.16 -6.99 15.29
CA SER A 55 -19.46 -5.64 15.75
C SER A 55 -19.11 -4.70 14.61
N SER A 56 -20.07 -3.92 14.12
CA SER A 56 -19.82 -2.96 13.03
C SER A 56 -18.96 -1.76 13.47
N LEU A 57 -18.93 -1.45 14.77
CA LEU A 57 -17.79 -1.78 15.65
C LEU A 57 -16.32 -1.60 15.18
N ARG A 58 -15.94 -0.64 14.29
CA ARG A 58 -14.55 -0.12 14.11
C ARG A 58 -13.79 -0.11 15.46
N TYR A 59 -12.50 -0.39 15.42
CA TYR A 59 -11.70 -0.48 16.64
C TYR A 59 -11.56 0.87 17.34
N GLY A 60 -11.23 0.80 18.63
CA GLY A 60 -11.17 1.96 19.50
C GLY A 60 -10.77 1.57 20.91
N TRP A 61 -10.54 2.58 21.74
CA TRP A 61 -10.12 2.40 23.14
C TRP A 61 -11.04 1.48 23.94
N TRP A 62 -12.35 1.53 23.70
CA TRP A 62 -13.32 0.64 24.36
C TRP A 62 -13.12 -0.83 23.98
N SER A 63 -12.86 -1.15 22.71
CA SER A 63 -12.58 -2.52 22.28
C SER A 63 -11.30 -3.07 22.95
N TYR A 64 -10.26 -2.24 23.02
CA TYR A 64 -9.00 -2.56 23.69
C TYR A 64 -9.13 -2.75 25.21
N ALA A 65 -9.93 -1.89 25.86
CA ALA A 65 -10.25 -1.99 27.29
C ALA A 65 -11.15 -3.20 27.62
N LEU A 66 -12.01 -3.63 26.69
CA LEU A 66 -12.81 -4.84 26.77
C LEU A 66 -12.04 -6.13 26.41
N GLY A 67 -10.75 -6.03 26.06
CA GLY A 67 -9.87 -7.18 25.85
C GLY A 67 -9.57 -7.55 24.38
N ASP A 68 -9.94 -6.72 23.39
CA ASP A 68 -9.47 -6.89 22.01
C ASP A 68 -7.99 -6.46 21.91
N ARG A 69 -7.11 -7.44 22.16
CA ARG A 69 -5.65 -7.37 22.13
C ARG A 69 -5.09 -8.05 20.89
N ALA A 70 -4.12 -7.43 20.23
CA ALA A 70 -3.51 -7.95 19.01
C ALA A 70 -2.61 -9.17 19.29
N THR A 71 -1.80 -9.09 20.36
CA THR A 71 -0.88 -10.18 20.77
C THR A 71 -1.61 -11.50 21.02
N ALA A 72 -2.81 -11.45 21.59
CA ALA A 72 -3.66 -12.63 21.84
C ALA A 72 -4.16 -13.35 20.56
N ARG A 73 -3.94 -12.77 19.37
CA ARG A 73 -4.24 -13.36 18.05
C ARG A 73 -2.98 -13.82 17.31
N PHE A 74 -1.79 -13.48 17.82
CA PHE A 74 -0.53 -13.81 17.14
C PHE A 74 -0.12 -15.28 17.41
N GLY A 75 0.18 -15.99 16.33
CA GLY A 75 0.85 -17.28 16.31
C GLY A 75 2.18 -17.21 15.56
N GLN A 76 2.79 -18.36 15.31
CA GLN A 76 4.11 -18.44 14.66
C GLN A 76 4.12 -17.82 13.25
N ASN A 77 3.06 -18.05 12.47
CA ASN A 77 2.90 -17.53 11.10
C ASN A 77 2.33 -16.09 11.05
N SER A 78 2.25 -15.37 12.17
CA SER A 78 1.82 -13.96 12.21
C SER A 78 2.96 -13.03 11.80
N LYS A 79 3.31 -13.07 10.50
CA LYS A 79 4.46 -12.38 9.91
C LYS A 79 4.08 -11.61 8.65
N ILE A 80 4.82 -10.54 8.37
CA ILE A 80 4.74 -9.80 7.10
C ILE A 80 5.99 -10.13 6.30
N ILE A 81 5.80 -10.70 5.10
CA ILE A 81 6.86 -11.11 4.19
C ILE A 81 6.77 -10.24 2.93
N SER A 82 7.85 -9.56 2.55
CA SER A 82 7.94 -8.83 1.28
C SER A 82 8.69 -9.68 0.26
N VAL A 83 8.09 -9.96 -0.89
CA VAL A 83 8.77 -10.61 -2.03
C VAL A 83 9.18 -9.53 -3.03
N ASP A 84 10.48 -9.30 -3.09
CA ASP A 84 11.13 -8.19 -3.78
C ASP A 84 11.96 -8.70 -4.96
N GLY A 85 12.32 -7.79 -5.87
CA GLY A 85 13.06 -8.13 -7.07
C GLY A 85 12.74 -7.22 -8.25
N ASN A 86 13.42 -7.48 -9.37
CA ASN A 86 13.29 -6.71 -10.61
C ASN A 86 11.94 -6.97 -11.32
N LEU A 87 11.57 -6.13 -12.30
CA LEU A 87 10.23 -6.05 -12.89
C LEU A 87 9.67 -7.41 -13.36
N ALA A 88 10.41 -8.14 -14.19
CA ALA A 88 10.04 -9.47 -14.68
C ALA A 88 10.77 -10.62 -13.97
N SER A 89 11.07 -10.49 -12.67
CA SER A 89 11.69 -11.59 -11.89
C SER A 89 10.76 -12.81 -11.69
N GLY A 90 9.45 -12.69 -11.97
CA GLY A 90 8.45 -13.73 -11.70
C GLY A 90 7.89 -13.73 -10.28
N LYS A 91 8.20 -12.69 -9.50
CA LYS A 91 7.98 -12.58 -8.05
C LYS A 91 6.56 -12.91 -7.58
N GLY A 92 5.51 -12.44 -8.26
CA GLY A 92 4.11 -12.70 -7.87
C GLY A 92 3.70 -14.17 -7.93
N ALA A 93 4.20 -14.92 -8.92
CA ALA A 93 3.94 -16.36 -9.01
C ALA A 93 4.68 -17.17 -7.93
N ALA A 94 5.74 -16.61 -7.32
CA ALA A 94 6.38 -17.18 -6.13
C ALA A 94 5.66 -16.73 -4.85
N ALA A 95 5.34 -15.43 -4.72
CA ALA A 95 4.64 -14.84 -3.59
C ALA A 95 3.26 -15.48 -3.33
N GLN A 96 2.46 -15.69 -4.39
CA GLN A 96 1.17 -16.37 -4.29
C GLN A 96 1.33 -17.79 -3.76
N LYS A 97 2.18 -18.60 -4.38
CA LYS A 97 2.43 -19.99 -3.95
C LYS A 97 3.01 -20.11 -2.54
N LEU A 98 3.84 -19.14 -2.15
CA LEU A 98 4.41 -19.10 -0.80
C LEU A 98 3.32 -18.78 0.24
N ALA A 99 2.42 -17.84 -0.07
CA ALA A 99 1.26 -17.56 0.77
C ALA A 99 0.33 -18.78 0.87
N ASP A 100 0.06 -19.45 -0.24
CA ASP A 100 -0.74 -20.68 -0.30
C ASP A 100 -0.11 -21.81 0.55
N LYS A 101 1.22 -22.02 0.51
CA LYS A 101 1.91 -23.02 1.35
C LYS A 101 1.91 -22.63 2.84
N LEU A 102 2.11 -21.36 3.17
CA LEU A 102 2.21 -20.88 4.57
C LEU A 102 0.86 -20.56 5.23
N GLY A 103 -0.26 -20.63 4.48
CA GLY A 103 -1.60 -20.25 4.96
C GLY A 103 -1.78 -18.74 5.18
N MET A 104 -0.97 -17.92 4.52
CA MET A 104 -0.94 -16.45 4.65
C MET A 104 -1.84 -15.77 3.61
N LEU A 105 -2.20 -14.51 3.85
CA LEU A 105 -2.88 -13.69 2.86
C LEU A 105 -1.88 -13.20 1.79
N TYR A 106 -2.08 -13.59 0.53
CA TYR A 106 -1.37 -12.98 -0.60
C TYR A 106 -1.97 -11.60 -0.94
N MET A 107 -1.11 -10.59 -1.03
CA MET A 107 -1.41 -9.27 -1.57
C MET A 107 -0.58 -9.03 -2.84
N PRO A 108 -1.20 -8.92 -4.03
CA PRO A 108 -0.49 -8.79 -5.31
C PRO A 108 0.17 -7.42 -5.48
N GLU A 109 1.04 -7.28 -6.48
CA GLU A 109 1.72 -6.00 -6.75
C GLU A 109 0.72 -4.84 -6.96
N VAL A 110 1.09 -3.70 -6.38
CA VAL A 110 0.31 -2.47 -6.38
C VAL A 110 0.29 -1.81 -7.76
N ASP A 111 -0.89 -1.30 -8.10
CA ASP A 111 -1.25 -0.71 -9.38
C ASP A 111 -1.79 0.73 -9.15
N THR A 112 -1.79 1.58 -10.17
CA THR A 112 -2.26 2.98 -10.05
C THR A 112 -3.71 3.07 -9.57
N HIS A 113 -4.52 2.06 -9.88
CA HIS A 113 -5.93 1.94 -9.48
C HIS A 113 -6.15 1.19 -8.15
N TYR A 114 -5.15 1.12 -7.27
CA TYR A 114 -5.30 0.41 -5.98
C TYR A 114 -6.40 1.00 -5.09
N ILE A 115 -6.55 2.34 -5.04
CA ILE A 115 -7.65 3.01 -4.33
C ILE A 115 -9.02 2.59 -4.88
N ASP A 116 -9.17 2.36 -6.19
CA ASP A 116 -10.44 1.93 -6.79
C ASP A 116 -10.80 0.50 -6.37
N LYS A 117 -9.79 -0.39 -6.30
CA LYS A 117 -9.94 -1.77 -5.80
C LYS A 117 -10.31 -1.77 -4.32
N MET A 118 -9.66 -0.92 -3.52
CA MET A 118 -9.91 -0.75 -2.08
C MET A 118 -11.33 -0.22 -1.80
N THR A 119 -11.76 0.81 -2.55
CA THR A 119 -13.10 1.40 -2.45
C THR A 119 -14.19 0.62 -3.19
N LYS A 120 -13.84 -0.58 -3.70
CA LYS A 120 -14.75 -1.56 -4.34
C LYS A 120 -15.52 -0.97 -5.53
N GLU A 121 -14.85 -0.12 -6.31
CA GLU A 121 -15.41 0.38 -7.57
C GLU A 121 -15.64 -0.79 -8.54
N LYS A 122 -16.78 -0.77 -9.26
CA LYS A 122 -17.11 -1.84 -10.23
C LYS A 122 -16.25 -1.79 -11.50
N VAL A 123 -15.67 -0.63 -11.78
CA VAL A 123 -14.81 -0.32 -12.92
C VAL A 123 -13.75 0.65 -12.39
N PRO A 124 -12.46 0.53 -12.76
CA PRO A 124 -11.45 1.53 -12.43
C PRO A 124 -11.87 2.93 -12.91
N LEU A 125 -11.62 3.96 -12.10
CA LEU A 125 -11.88 5.34 -12.49
C LEU A 125 -10.77 5.84 -13.42
N ASP A 126 -11.08 6.91 -14.18
CA ASP A 126 -10.10 7.58 -15.03
C ASP A 126 -8.80 7.89 -14.26
N SER A 127 -7.68 7.70 -14.95
CA SER A 127 -6.34 8.19 -14.62
C SER A 127 -6.34 9.60 -14.01
N ALA A 128 -7.21 10.51 -14.47
CA ALA A 128 -7.36 11.86 -13.92
C ALA A 128 -7.65 11.88 -12.40
N TYR A 129 -8.40 10.89 -11.89
CA TYR A 129 -8.70 10.73 -10.46
C TYR A 129 -7.69 9.85 -9.72
N ASN A 130 -6.84 9.12 -10.46
CA ASN A 130 -5.80 8.23 -9.95
C ASN A 130 -4.40 8.82 -10.21
N GLY A 131 -4.12 9.98 -9.59
CA GLY A 131 -2.83 10.65 -9.64
C GLY A 131 -2.49 11.37 -10.96
N ASN A 132 -3.34 11.32 -11.98
CA ASN A 132 -3.09 11.85 -13.33
C ASN A 132 -1.73 11.37 -13.89
N CYS A 133 -1.45 10.08 -13.74
CA CYS A 133 -0.17 9.45 -14.10
C CYS A 133 -0.39 8.17 -14.90
N SER A 134 0.57 7.85 -15.79
CA SER A 134 0.52 6.66 -16.65
C SER A 134 1.88 5.97 -16.74
N LEU A 135 1.88 4.65 -16.50
CA LEU A 135 3.02 3.75 -16.72
C LEU A 135 3.42 3.71 -18.19
N GLU A 136 2.46 3.55 -19.10
CA GLU A 136 2.69 3.55 -20.55
C GLU A 136 3.42 4.84 -20.99
N ARG A 137 2.94 6.00 -20.53
CA ARG A 137 3.56 7.28 -20.86
C ARG A 137 4.98 7.38 -20.30
N PHE A 138 5.23 6.86 -19.09
CA PHE A 138 6.56 6.83 -18.49
C PHE A 138 7.54 5.95 -19.27
N TYR A 139 7.11 4.78 -19.77
CA TYR A 139 8.01 3.91 -20.55
C TYR A 139 8.19 4.35 -22.01
N ASN A 140 7.25 5.11 -22.57
CA ASN A 140 7.35 5.68 -23.91
C ASN A 140 8.17 6.98 -23.94
N ASP A 141 8.00 7.88 -22.96
CA ASP A 141 8.85 9.05 -22.76
C ASP A 141 9.10 9.32 -21.25
N PRO A 142 10.17 8.73 -20.67
CA PRO A 142 10.51 8.95 -19.27
C PRO A 142 11.11 10.34 -19.00
N LYS A 143 11.34 11.17 -20.03
CA LYS A 143 11.88 12.53 -19.93
C LYS A 143 10.87 13.60 -20.35
N ALA A 144 9.59 13.24 -20.42
CA ALA A 144 8.48 14.14 -20.71
C ALA A 144 8.46 15.37 -19.78
N THR A 145 8.20 16.54 -20.36
CA THR A 145 8.19 17.83 -19.64
C THR A 145 6.98 18.04 -18.73
N ASP A 146 6.03 17.10 -18.70
CA ASP A 146 4.79 17.14 -17.92
C ASP A 146 4.95 16.59 -16.49
N GLY A 147 6.14 16.12 -16.13
CA GLY A 147 6.44 15.56 -14.81
C GLY A 147 5.83 14.18 -14.52
N ASN A 148 5.24 13.50 -15.51
CA ASN A 148 4.58 12.20 -15.33
C ASN A 148 5.49 11.18 -14.61
N SER A 149 6.78 11.15 -14.94
CA SER A 149 7.77 10.27 -14.31
C SER A 149 7.78 10.39 -12.78
N TYR A 150 7.88 11.61 -12.24
CA TYR A 150 7.91 11.79 -10.78
C TYR A 150 6.52 11.68 -10.14
N ARG A 151 5.47 12.18 -10.82
CA ARG A 151 4.09 12.07 -10.34
C ARG A 151 3.64 10.61 -10.20
N LEU A 152 4.00 9.76 -11.17
CA LEU A 152 3.82 8.31 -11.11
C LEU A 152 4.55 7.66 -9.93
N GLN A 153 5.82 8.02 -9.71
CA GLN A 153 6.60 7.48 -8.59
C GLN A 153 5.99 7.87 -7.24
N SER A 154 5.58 9.14 -7.09
CA SER A 154 4.93 9.63 -5.86
C SER A 154 3.55 8.97 -5.63
N TRP A 155 2.79 8.71 -6.69
CA TRP A 155 1.51 7.99 -6.60
C TRP A 155 1.73 6.52 -6.23
N MET A 156 2.66 5.83 -6.88
CA MET A 156 3.02 4.45 -6.56
C MET A 156 3.51 4.28 -5.12
N TYR A 157 4.30 5.23 -4.61
CA TYR A 157 4.70 5.24 -3.21
C TYR A 157 3.50 5.29 -2.26
N LEU A 158 2.56 6.22 -2.49
CA LEU A 158 1.33 6.33 -1.71
C LEU A 158 0.47 5.04 -1.82
N MET A 159 0.30 4.48 -3.02
CA MET A 159 -0.48 3.25 -3.19
C MET A 159 0.15 2.07 -2.40
N ARG A 160 1.49 1.95 -2.40
CA ARG A 160 2.21 0.92 -1.61
C ARG A 160 2.15 1.18 -0.11
N LEU A 161 2.17 2.43 0.33
CA LEU A 161 1.99 2.79 1.74
C LEU A 161 0.58 2.43 2.23
N LEU A 162 -0.45 2.66 1.40
CA LEU A 162 -1.82 2.23 1.68
C LEU A 162 -1.95 0.71 1.75
N GLN A 163 -1.40 -0.04 0.78
CA GLN A 163 -1.39 -1.51 0.84
C GLN A 163 -0.65 -2.03 2.08
N TYR A 164 0.47 -1.40 2.46
CA TYR A 164 1.18 -1.78 3.68
C TYR A 164 0.33 -1.52 4.94
N SER A 165 -0.48 -0.45 4.95
CA SER A 165 -1.45 -0.22 6.03
C SER A 165 -2.55 -1.29 6.06
N ASP A 166 -3.00 -1.81 4.91
CA ASP A 166 -3.97 -2.91 4.83
C ASP A 166 -3.35 -4.23 5.30
N ALA A 167 -2.09 -4.50 4.98
CA ALA A 167 -1.36 -5.67 5.46
C ALA A 167 -1.17 -5.65 6.98
N VAL A 168 -0.80 -4.49 7.55
CA VAL A 168 -0.67 -4.29 9.00
C VAL A 168 -2.04 -4.34 9.69
N GLU A 169 -3.09 -3.79 9.09
CA GLU A 169 -4.46 -3.93 9.61
C GLU A 169 -4.91 -5.40 9.62
N HIS A 170 -4.72 -6.14 8.52
CA HIS A 170 -5.08 -7.56 8.44
C HIS A 170 -4.33 -8.40 9.48
N LEU A 171 -3.03 -8.16 9.67
CA LEU A 171 -2.22 -8.82 10.71
C LEU A 171 -2.78 -8.51 12.12
N LEU A 172 -2.97 -7.23 12.45
CA LEU A 172 -3.40 -6.79 13.79
C LEU A 172 -4.87 -7.11 14.12
N THR A 173 -5.70 -7.33 13.09
CA THR A 173 -7.11 -7.71 13.26
C THR A 173 -7.31 -9.22 13.27
N THR A 174 -6.66 -9.98 12.38
CA THR A 174 -6.91 -11.43 12.22
C THR A 174 -5.85 -12.32 12.87
N GLY A 175 -4.62 -11.83 13.05
CA GLY A 175 -3.46 -12.65 13.40
C GLY A 175 -2.86 -13.43 12.21
N GLN A 176 -3.47 -13.42 11.02
CA GLN A 176 -2.93 -14.11 9.85
C GLN A 176 -1.74 -13.32 9.26
N GLY A 177 -0.66 -14.03 8.91
CA GLY A 177 0.46 -13.44 8.17
C GLY A 177 0.07 -12.98 6.76
N VAL A 178 0.88 -12.10 6.19
CA VAL A 178 0.65 -11.48 4.88
C VAL A 178 1.92 -11.56 4.03
N VAL A 179 1.77 -11.97 2.76
CA VAL A 179 2.84 -11.96 1.75
C VAL A 179 2.53 -10.87 0.73
N LEU A 180 3.43 -9.90 0.62
CA LEU A 180 3.34 -8.72 -0.26
C LEU A 180 4.27 -8.86 -1.46
N GLU A 181 3.90 -8.33 -2.62
CA GLU A 181 4.85 -8.00 -3.69
C GLU A 181 5.33 -6.55 -3.57
N ARG A 182 6.59 -6.35 -3.16
CA ARG A 182 7.26 -5.06 -2.92
C ARG A 182 6.63 -4.16 -1.84
N SER A 183 7.32 -4.09 -0.71
CA SER A 183 7.03 -3.13 0.37
C SER A 183 7.35 -1.67 -0.02
N PRO A 184 6.77 -0.65 0.66
CA PRO A 184 7.15 0.76 0.49
C PRO A 184 8.61 1.05 0.90
N PHE A 185 9.25 0.16 1.67
CA PHE A 185 10.68 0.26 2.01
C PHE A 185 11.58 0.07 0.78
N SER A 186 11.19 -0.81 -0.14
CA SER A 186 11.94 -1.11 -1.37
C SER A 186 11.75 -0.09 -2.50
N ASP A 187 10.77 0.83 -2.40
CA ASP A 187 10.45 1.75 -3.50
C ASP A 187 11.57 2.75 -3.84
N VAL A 188 12.46 3.02 -2.89
CA VAL A 188 13.60 3.95 -3.07
C VAL A 188 14.51 3.55 -4.24
N VAL A 189 14.62 2.26 -4.57
CA VAL A 189 15.47 1.77 -5.68
C VAL A 189 15.00 2.25 -7.06
N PHE A 190 13.69 2.49 -7.22
CA PHE A 190 13.13 3.00 -8.48
C PHE A 190 13.44 4.48 -8.64
N LEU A 191 13.24 5.28 -7.59
CA LEU A 191 13.62 6.69 -7.55
C LEU A 191 15.12 6.89 -7.85
N GLU A 192 15.99 6.09 -7.22
CA GLU A 192 17.44 6.18 -7.40
C GLU A 192 17.86 5.80 -8.83
N ALA A 193 17.25 4.76 -9.41
CA ALA A 193 17.44 4.42 -10.81
C ALA A 193 16.95 5.54 -11.75
N MET A 194 15.77 6.12 -11.50
CA MET A 194 15.22 7.24 -12.27
C MET A 194 16.11 8.49 -12.19
N LEU A 195 16.70 8.77 -11.03
CA LEU A 195 17.65 9.87 -10.83
C LEU A 195 18.95 9.63 -11.61
N LYS A 196 19.46 8.39 -11.61
CA LYS A 196 20.71 8.00 -12.30
C LYS A 196 20.59 8.01 -13.82
N GLU A 197 19.44 7.62 -14.39
CA GLU A 197 19.17 7.75 -15.84
C GLU A 197 18.78 9.18 -16.26
N GLY A 198 18.59 10.09 -15.29
CA GLY A 198 18.17 11.48 -15.52
C GLY A 198 16.73 11.62 -16.00
N TYR A 199 15.81 10.80 -15.46
CA TYR A 199 14.36 10.88 -15.67
C TYR A 199 13.66 11.85 -14.70
N ILE A 200 14.29 12.13 -13.55
CA ILE A 200 13.75 13.05 -12.51
C ILE A 200 14.81 14.05 -12.07
N ARG A 201 14.37 15.21 -11.57
CA ARG A 201 15.26 16.26 -11.04
C ARG A 201 15.64 15.96 -9.58
N LYS A 202 16.80 16.44 -9.14
CA LYS A 202 17.28 16.24 -7.75
C LYS A 202 16.28 16.74 -6.69
N GLN A 203 15.60 17.86 -6.95
CA GLN A 203 14.56 18.42 -6.07
C GLN A 203 13.42 17.42 -5.80
N CYS A 204 13.07 16.60 -6.78
CA CYS A 204 12.06 15.54 -6.66
C CYS A 204 12.54 14.40 -5.74
N ALA A 205 13.82 14.02 -5.83
CA ALA A 205 14.41 13.04 -4.93
C ALA A 205 14.51 13.56 -3.49
N GLU A 206 14.82 14.85 -3.30
CA GLU A 206 14.79 15.51 -1.98
C GLU A 206 13.38 15.52 -1.36
N HIS A 207 12.34 15.78 -2.16
CA HIS A 207 10.93 15.73 -1.73
C HIS A 207 10.46 14.31 -1.40
N TYR A 208 10.87 13.31 -2.20
CA TYR A 208 10.61 11.91 -1.89
C TYR A 208 11.27 11.51 -0.56
N ASN A 209 12.51 11.92 -0.32
CA ASN A 209 13.22 11.59 0.92
C ASN A 209 12.60 12.27 2.15
N GLU A 210 12.02 13.47 1.99
CA GLU A 210 11.24 14.15 3.03
C GLU A 210 9.96 13.36 3.36
N ILE A 211 9.19 12.92 2.35
CA ILE A 211 8.05 12.02 2.54
C ILE A 211 8.48 10.70 3.19
N LYS A 212 9.53 10.04 2.68
CA LYS A 212 10.06 8.76 3.22
C LYS A 212 10.42 8.90 4.70
N GLY A 213 11.05 10.01 5.07
CA GLY A 213 11.47 10.32 6.44
C GLY A 213 10.33 10.63 7.41
N ILE A 214 9.18 11.08 6.90
CA ILE A 214 7.95 11.29 7.71
C ILE A 214 7.14 10.00 7.81
N SER A 215 6.96 9.31 6.68
CA SER A 215 5.93 8.25 6.56
C SER A 215 6.43 6.83 6.85
N LEU A 216 7.69 6.46 6.58
CA LEU A 216 8.18 5.11 6.91
C LEU A 216 8.36 4.85 8.42
N PRO A 217 8.93 5.75 9.25
CA PRO A 217 9.14 5.48 10.67
C PRO A 217 7.85 5.27 11.48
N GLU A 218 6.72 5.68 10.93
CA GLU A 218 5.40 5.51 11.52
C GLU A 218 4.83 4.07 11.37
N PHE A 219 5.56 3.19 10.66
CA PHE A 219 5.26 1.76 10.49
C PHE A 219 6.46 0.88 10.88
N LEU A 220 6.18 -0.37 11.25
CA LEU A 220 7.23 -1.39 11.44
C LEU A 220 7.67 -1.94 10.06
N PRO A 221 8.97 -2.29 9.87
CA PRO A 221 9.48 -2.93 8.66
C PRO A 221 8.82 -4.31 8.44
N PRO A 222 8.89 -4.93 7.25
CA PRO A 222 8.52 -6.33 7.10
C PRO A 222 9.37 -7.22 8.04
N HIS A 223 8.88 -8.39 8.43
CA HIS A 223 9.65 -9.32 9.26
C HIS A 223 10.74 -10.03 8.44
N LEU A 224 10.44 -10.30 7.17
CA LEU A 224 11.31 -10.95 6.20
C LEU A 224 11.18 -10.24 4.86
N VAL A 225 12.30 -10.05 4.17
CA VAL A 225 12.34 -9.74 2.74
C VAL A 225 12.98 -10.90 1.98
N ILE A 226 12.31 -11.35 0.94
CA ILE A 226 12.75 -12.39 0.01
C ILE A 226 13.08 -11.70 -1.31
N TYR A 227 14.36 -11.53 -1.62
CA TYR A 227 14.79 -10.93 -2.87
C TYR A 227 15.13 -12.01 -3.91
N ILE A 228 14.48 -11.94 -5.07
CA ILE A 228 14.70 -12.85 -6.20
C ILE A 228 15.67 -12.20 -7.19
N ASP A 229 16.94 -12.65 -7.19
CA ASP A 229 17.96 -12.13 -8.09
C ASP A 229 17.81 -12.71 -9.50
N VAL A 230 17.64 -11.80 -10.46
CA VAL A 230 17.49 -12.10 -11.88
C VAL A 230 18.26 -11.02 -12.65
N PRO A 231 19.32 -11.38 -13.40
CA PRO A 231 20.14 -10.39 -14.08
C PRO A 231 19.33 -9.49 -15.02
N ALA A 232 19.65 -8.20 -15.04
CA ALA A 232 18.96 -7.20 -15.87
C ALA A 232 18.77 -7.61 -17.35
N GLU A 233 19.76 -8.30 -17.96
CA GLU A 233 19.68 -8.86 -19.31
C GLU A 233 18.59 -9.92 -19.48
N GLU A 234 18.40 -10.80 -18.48
CA GLU A 234 17.35 -11.82 -18.50
C GLU A 234 15.97 -11.19 -18.25
N VAL A 235 15.90 -10.20 -17.35
CA VAL A 235 14.71 -9.38 -17.12
C VAL A 235 14.28 -8.69 -18.41
N GLN A 236 15.20 -8.06 -19.15
CA GLN A 236 14.87 -7.40 -20.42
C GLN A 236 14.36 -8.39 -21.48
N ARG A 237 14.95 -9.59 -21.58
CA ARG A 237 14.45 -10.65 -22.48
C ARG A 237 13.04 -11.11 -22.10
N LYS A 238 12.74 -11.25 -20.81
CA LYS A 238 11.40 -11.60 -20.31
C LYS A 238 10.37 -10.49 -20.61
N LEU A 239 10.73 -9.22 -20.39
CA LEU A 239 9.88 -8.07 -20.72
C LEU A 239 9.59 -8.01 -22.24
N GLN A 240 10.59 -8.19 -23.09
CA GLN A 240 10.45 -8.24 -24.55
C GLN A 240 9.62 -9.44 -25.05
N ALA A 241 9.70 -10.58 -24.37
CA ALA A 241 8.84 -11.73 -24.66
C ALA A 241 7.39 -11.47 -24.22
N SER A 242 7.18 -10.87 -23.05
CA SER A 242 5.86 -10.58 -22.50
C SER A 242 5.08 -9.54 -23.33
N GLY A 243 5.74 -8.46 -23.77
CA GLY A 243 5.12 -7.45 -24.64
C GLY A 243 4.58 -8.08 -25.94
N LYS A 244 5.39 -8.91 -26.60
CA LYS A 244 5.00 -9.62 -27.84
C LYS A 244 3.84 -10.59 -27.70
N VAL A 245 3.46 -10.99 -26.48
CA VAL A 245 2.32 -11.87 -26.18
C VAL A 245 1.06 -11.06 -25.84
N SER A 246 1.20 -9.80 -25.45
CA SER A 246 0.11 -8.95 -24.96
C SER A 246 0.15 -7.58 -25.64
N HIS A 247 -0.50 -7.44 -26.81
CA HIS A 247 -0.58 -6.19 -27.59
C HIS A 247 -1.08 -4.94 -26.84
N SER A 248 -1.69 -5.10 -25.66
CA SER A 248 -2.04 -4.02 -24.73
C SER A 248 -0.86 -3.45 -23.92
N HIS A 249 0.34 -4.05 -24.04
CA HIS A 249 1.51 -3.78 -23.20
C HIS A 249 2.79 -3.59 -24.02
N ASP A 250 2.69 -3.22 -25.30
CA ASP A 250 3.85 -3.04 -26.20
C ASP A 250 4.89 -2.06 -25.64
N TRP A 251 4.45 -1.04 -24.88
CA TRP A 251 5.31 -0.08 -24.18
C TRP A 251 6.30 -0.71 -23.17
N ILE A 252 6.03 -1.92 -22.66
CA ILE A 252 6.96 -2.68 -21.80
C ILE A 252 8.26 -3.03 -22.55
N THR A 253 8.24 -3.05 -23.89
CA THR A 253 9.45 -3.32 -24.69
C THR A 253 10.46 -2.16 -24.70
N ASN A 254 10.02 -0.93 -24.38
CA ASN A 254 10.84 0.29 -24.39
C ASN A 254 11.74 0.45 -23.13
N VAL A 255 11.64 -0.47 -22.17
CA VAL A 255 12.44 -0.43 -20.92
C VAL A 255 13.95 -0.55 -21.21
N SER A 256 14.70 0.50 -20.87
CA SER A 256 16.16 0.52 -21.05
C SER A 256 16.88 -0.50 -20.15
N LEU A 257 17.87 -1.18 -20.71
CA LEU A 257 18.78 -2.06 -19.95
C LEU A 257 19.60 -1.28 -18.90
N SER A 258 19.92 -0.01 -19.16
CA SER A 258 20.61 0.84 -18.18
C SER A 258 19.77 1.03 -16.92
N TYR A 259 18.49 1.37 -17.09
CA TYR A 259 17.53 1.52 -16.00
C TYR A 259 17.37 0.22 -15.19
N LEU A 260 17.24 -0.94 -15.85
CA LEU A 260 17.15 -2.24 -15.17
C LEU A 260 18.40 -2.58 -14.35
N LYS A 261 19.60 -2.26 -14.86
CA LYS A 261 20.86 -2.40 -14.12
C LYS A 261 21.00 -1.38 -12.99
N SER A 262 20.48 -0.17 -13.18
CA SER A 262 20.44 0.86 -12.14
C SER A 262 19.53 0.47 -10.98
N ILE A 263 18.39 -0.18 -11.23
CA ILE A 263 17.54 -0.82 -10.22
C ILE A 263 18.30 -1.94 -9.49
N GLU A 264 18.90 -2.88 -10.22
CA GLU A 264 19.64 -4.00 -9.64
C GLU A 264 20.81 -3.53 -8.75
N THR A 265 21.49 -2.46 -9.18
CA THR A 265 22.54 -1.79 -8.38
C THR A 265 21.96 -1.22 -7.09
N ALA A 266 20.86 -0.45 -7.16
CA ALA A 266 20.28 0.23 -6.01
C ALA A 266 19.73 -0.76 -4.95
N TYR A 267 19.16 -1.89 -5.36
CA TYR A 267 18.84 -2.99 -4.44
C TYR A 267 20.08 -3.44 -3.66
N LYS A 268 21.17 -3.74 -4.38
CA LYS A 268 22.40 -4.32 -3.82
C LYS A 268 23.25 -3.33 -3.01
N THR A 269 23.25 -2.03 -3.34
CA THR A 269 24.05 -1.01 -2.62
C THR A 269 23.30 -0.34 -1.49
N ASN A 270 22.00 -0.05 -1.66
CA ASN A 270 21.29 0.89 -0.79
C ASN A 270 20.18 0.20 0.03
N PHE A 271 19.39 -0.68 -0.59
CA PHE A 271 18.31 -1.39 0.10
C PHE A 271 18.84 -2.52 0.99
N PHE A 272 19.74 -3.38 0.50
CA PHE A 272 20.26 -4.52 1.26
C PHE A 272 20.86 -4.14 2.63
N PRO A 273 21.72 -3.11 2.77
CA PRO A 273 22.20 -2.70 4.09
C PRO A 273 21.06 -2.23 4.99
N GLN A 274 20.25 -1.27 4.52
CA GLN A 274 19.13 -0.67 5.28
C GLN A 274 18.15 -1.73 5.80
N ILE A 275 17.82 -2.75 5.00
CA ILE A 275 16.86 -3.78 5.41
C ILE A 275 17.49 -4.85 6.30
N SER A 276 18.78 -5.19 6.09
CA SER A 276 19.47 -6.24 6.87
C SER A 276 19.69 -5.91 8.35
N GLU A 277 19.65 -4.62 8.70
CA GLU A 277 19.67 -4.12 10.08
C GLU A 277 18.29 -4.23 10.77
N GLN A 278 17.21 -4.17 9.99
CA GLN A 278 15.84 -3.97 10.48
C GLN A 278 14.93 -5.21 10.36
N ALA A 279 15.29 -6.15 9.49
CA ALA A 279 14.53 -7.34 9.14
C ALA A 279 15.46 -8.48 8.72
N GLU A 280 14.91 -9.68 8.57
CA GLU A 280 15.66 -10.76 7.91
C GLU A 280 15.61 -10.61 6.38
N LEU A 281 16.70 -11.01 5.71
CA LEU A 281 16.85 -10.92 4.26
C LEU A 281 17.31 -12.28 3.71
N LEU A 282 16.48 -12.90 2.87
CA LEU A 282 16.82 -14.10 2.11
C LEU A 282 16.95 -13.75 0.63
N VAL A 283 17.99 -14.28 -0.02
CA VAL A 283 18.33 -14.01 -1.43
C VAL A 283 18.34 -15.32 -2.21
N TYR A 284 17.57 -15.38 -3.30
CA TYR A 284 17.42 -16.58 -4.13
C TYR A 284 17.64 -16.29 -5.61
N ASP A 285 18.34 -17.17 -6.31
CA ASP A 285 18.45 -17.14 -7.78
C ASP A 285 17.11 -17.44 -8.47
N ALA A 286 16.97 -17.01 -9.72
CA ALA A 286 15.85 -17.34 -10.62
C ALA A 286 15.50 -18.84 -10.74
N THR A 287 16.44 -19.74 -10.41
CA THR A 287 16.22 -21.19 -10.34
C THR A 287 15.67 -21.62 -8.98
N GLN A 288 16.32 -21.19 -7.89
CA GLN A 288 15.91 -21.48 -6.52
C GLN A 288 14.53 -20.89 -6.18
N ALA A 289 14.20 -19.72 -6.72
CA ALA A 289 12.91 -19.05 -6.55
C ALA A 289 11.70 -19.82 -7.12
N LYS A 290 11.91 -20.96 -7.79
CA LYS A 290 10.85 -21.89 -8.22
C LYS A 290 10.56 -22.97 -7.18
N ASP A 291 11.51 -23.24 -6.29
CA ASP A 291 11.41 -24.22 -5.21
C ASP A 291 10.79 -23.56 -3.97
N ILE A 292 9.48 -23.43 -4.01
CA ILE A 292 8.66 -22.88 -2.91
C ILE A 292 8.70 -23.83 -1.69
N GLU A 293 9.05 -25.11 -1.89
CA GLU A 293 9.14 -26.05 -0.78
C GLU A 293 10.33 -25.72 0.11
N LYS A 294 11.53 -25.60 -0.49
CA LYS A 294 12.75 -25.11 0.17
C LYS A 294 12.57 -23.73 0.80
N ILE A 295 11.98 -22.76 0.09
CA ILE A 295 11.82 -21.40 0.62
C ILE A 295 11.00 -21.39 1.92
N ALA A 296 9.95 -22.20 2.01
CA ALA A 296 9.18 -22.31 3.25
C ALA A 296 9.95 -23.03 4.37
N GLU A 297 10.78 -24.03 4.05
CA GLU A 297 11.67 -24.68 5.03
C GLU A 297 12.72 -23.69 5.57
N ASP A 298 13.37 -22.93 4.69
CA ASP A 298 14.32 -21.87 5.07
C ASP A 298 13.67 -20.84 6.02
N ILE A 299 12.38 -20.54 5.83
CA ILE A 299 11.59 -19.64 6.70
C ILE A 299 11.23 -20.29 8.05
N GLU A 300 10.94 -21.59 8.09
CA GLU A 300 10.65 -22.32 9.32
C GLU A 300 11.91 -22.50 10.21
N TYR A 301 13.09 -22.61 9.62
CA TYR A 301 14.37 -22.61 10.34
C TYR A 301 14.85 -21.22 10.77
N LEU A 302 14.28 -20.14 10.21
CA LEU A 302 14.71 -18.76 10.44
C LEU A 302 14.30 -18.26 11.83
N LYS A 303 15.25 -17.68 12.57
CA LYS A 303 14.98 -17.02 13.84
C LYS A 303 14.76 -15.53 13.63
N PHE A 304 13.58 -15.05 13.98
CA PHE A 304 13.17 -13.65 13.87
C PHE A 304 13.69 -12.83 15.07
N ASP A 305 15.02 -12.78 15.20
CA ASP A 305 15.73 -12.14 16.32
C ASP A 305 16.06 -10.66 16.04
N LYS A 306 15.78 -10.15 14.83
CA LYS A 306 16.00 -8.76 14.41
C LYS A 306 14.72 -7.92 14.36
N GLY A 307 14.92 -6.62 14.44
CA GLY A 307 13.92 -5.59 14.15
C GLY A 307 13.04 -5.20 15.33
N PRO A 308 12.36 -4.05 15.25
CA PRO A 308 11.60 -3.46 16.36
C PRO A 308 10.35 -4.27 16.77
N TRP A 309 10.01 -5.34 16.06
CA TRP A 309 8.84 -6.19 16.35
C TRP A 309 8.86 -6.85 17.73
N GLN A 310 10.05 -7.18 18.26
CA GLN A 310 10.17 -7.77 19.60
C GLN A 310 9.95 -6.76 20.74
N GLU A 311 10.13 -5.47 20.46
CA GLU A 311 10.02 -4.37 21.44
C GLU A 311 8.58 -3.85 21.60
N GLN A 312 7.64 -4.35 20.79
CA GLN A 312 6.26 -3.88 20.77
C GLN A 312 5.41 -4.51 21.86
N ASP A 313 4.51 -3.72 22.43
CA ASP A 313 3.51 -4.18 23.40
C ASP A 313 2.08 -4.02 22.85
N ASP A 314 1.11 -4.46 23.64
CA ASP A 314 -0.31 -4.31 23.32
C ASP A 314 -0.74 -2.84 23.11
N VAL A 315 -0.03 -1.87 23.70
CA VAL A 315 -0.32 -0.43 23.61
C VAL A 315 0.22 0.14 22.30
N THR A 316 1.44 -0.19 21.89
CA THR A 316 1.98 0.24 20.58
C THR A 316 1.23 -0.42 19.44
N PHE A 317 0.87 -1.70 19.56
CA PHE A 317 -0.01 -2.37 18.60
C PHE A 317 -1.43 -1.78 18.58
N HIS A 318 -1.97 -1.34 19.72
CA HIS A 318 -3.25 -0.60 19.75
C HIS A 318 -3.17 0.71 18.95
N TYR A 319 -2.17 1.55 19.22
CA TYR A 319 -1.99 2.81 18.49
C TYR A 319 -1.68 2.60 17.01
N MET A 320 -0.90 1.55 16.66
CA MET A 320 -0.64 1.19 15.27
C MET A 320 -1.93 0.78 14.55
N ARG A 321 -2.76 -0.09 15.16
CA ARG A 321 -4.06 -0.49 14.62
C ARG A 321 -4.98 0.72 14.41
N MET A 322 -5.07 1.62 15.39
CA MET A 322 -5.84 2.87 15.26
C MET A 322 -5.35 3.76 14.11
N LYS A 323 -4.04 3.81 13.85
CA LYS A 323 -3.43 4.57 12.74
C LYS A 323 -3.73 3.94 11.39
N VAL A 324 -3.59 2.62 11.26
CA VAL A 324 -3.78 1.93 9.96
C VAL A 324 -5.26 1.75 9.57
N GLU A 325 -6.19 1.70 10.54
CA GLU A 325 -7.64 1.68 10.25
C GLU A 325 -8.17 3.00 9.65
N ASP A 326 -7.42 4.12 9.72
CA ASP A 326 -7.79 5.42 9.12
C ASP A 326 -6.79 5.82 8.01
N LYS A 327 -7.00 5.20 6.84
CA LYS A 327 -6.28 5.35 5.55
C LYS A 327 -6.01 6.78 5.06
N GLN A 328 -6.93 7.72 5.27
CA GLN A 328 -6.70 9.14 5.00
C GLN A 328 -5.51 9.68 5.82
N LEU A 329 -5.29 9.25 7.07
CA LEU A 329 -4.16 9.66 7.90
C LEU A 329 -2.84 9.08 7.36
N VAL A 330 -2.89 7.85 6.83
CA VAL A 330 -1.78 7.25 6.08
C VAL A 330 -1.45 8.06 4.82
N ALA A 331 -2.46 8.50 4.07
CA ALA A 331 -2.27 9.36 2.91
C ALA A 331 -1.73 10.76 3.26
N ASN A 332 -2.24 11.38 4.33
CA ASN A 332 -1.81 12.67 4.87
C ASN A 332 -0.28 12.74 5.07
N MET A 333 0.36 11.64 5.51
CA MET A 333 1.82 11.60 5.72
C MET A 333 2.64 11.74 4.42
N THR A 334 2.03 11.56 3.25
CA THR A 334 2.66 11.78 1.94
C THR A 334 2.38 13.15 1.35
N CYS A 335 1.39 13.89 1.86
CA CYS A 335 0.95 15.17 1.30
C CYS A 335 1.62 16.36 2.02
N ILE A 336 2.94 16.51 1.82
CA ILE A 336 3.70 17.64 2.37
C ILE A 336 3.48 18.94 1.57
N PRO A 337 3.44 20.12 2.21
CA PRO A 337 3.20 21.41 1.55
C PRO A 337 4.46 21.98 0.85
N ARG A 338 5.19 21.15 0.09
CA ARG A 338 6.43 21.52 -0.60
C ARG A 338 6.20 21.58 -2.12
N PHE A 339 5.99 22.79 -2.62
CA PHE A 339 5.63 23.03 -4.03
C PHE A 339 6.76 22.67 -5.00
N ILE A 340 6.51 21.65 -5.84
CA ILE A 340 7.37 21.18 -6.94
C ILE A 340 6.53 21.06 -8.22
N PRO A 341 6.99 21.57 -9.38
CA PRO A 341 6.20 21.64 -10.62
C PRO A 341 5.58 20.32 -11.11
N GLU A 342 6.24 19.18 -10.91
CA GLU A 342 5.77 17.87 -11.39
C GLU A 342 4.50 17.36 -10.66
N ILE A 343 4.24 17.88 -9.45
CA ILE A 343 3.17 17.44 -8.53
C ILE A 343 2.22 18.58 -8.12
N THR A 344 2.59 19.84 -8.32
CA THR A 344 1.80 21.00 -7.88
C THR A 344 0.70 21.29 -8.89
N ILE A 345 -0.53 20.92 -8.55
CA ILE A 345 -1.71 21.14 -9.38
C ILE A 345 -2.23 22.58 -9.13
N GLY A 346 -2.69 23.27 -10.18
CA GLY A 346 -3.29 24.60 -10.06
C GLY A 346 -4.62 24.57 -9.31
N ALA A 347 -4.91 25.61 -8.52
CA ALA A 347 -6.13 25.65 -7.69
C ALA A 347 -7.43 25.51 -8.50
N HIS A 348 -7.47 26.03 -9.73
CA HIS A 348 -8.62 25.88 -10.64
C HIS A 348 -8.75 24.44 -11.17
N ASP A 349 -7.63 23.76 -11.42
CA ASP A 349 -7.62 22.38 -11.90
C ASP A 349 -8.02 21.42 -10.77
N VAL A 350 -7.58 21.70 -9.53
CA VAL A 350 -8.02 21.01 -8.30
C VAL A 350 -9.53 21.17 -8.09
N ASP A 351 -10.06 22.39 -8.18
CA ASP A 351 -11.48 22.69 -7.98
C ASP A 351 -12.37 22.01 -9.05
N SER A 352 -11.97 22.13 -10.32
CA SER A 352 -12.61 21.45 -11.45
C SER A 352 -12.60 19.92 -11.28
N SER A 353 -11.44 19.34 -10.93
CA SER A 353 -11.30 17.89 -10.70
C SER A 353 -12.10 17.41 -9.50
N TYR A 354 -12.17 18.20 -8.42
CA TYR A 354 -12.97 17.92 -7.24
C TYR A 354 -14.47 17.90 -7.56
N HIS A 355 -14.97 18.91 -8.28
CA HIS A 355 -16.37 18.97 -8.68
C HIS A 355 -16.73 17.89 -9.71
N SER A 356 -15.84 17.59 -10.66
CA SER A 356 -15.98 16.48 -11.61
C SER A 356 -15.94 15.10 -10.93
N PHE A 357 -15.17 14.95 -9.85
CA PHE A 357 -15.19 13.73 -9.05
C PHE A 357 -16.49 13.60 -8.24
N ARG A 358 -16.99 14.70 -7.66
CA ARG A 358 -18.22 14.72 -6.85
C ARG A 358 -19.50 14.50 -7.64
N SER A 359 -19.50 14.72 -8.95
CA SER A 359 -20.62 14.41 -9.84
C SER A 359 -20.65 12.95 -10.33
N LEU A 360 -19.64 12.13 -9.98
CA LEU A 360 -19.68 10.69 -10.23
C LEU A 360 -20.73 10.01 -9.34
N PRO A 361 -21.51 9.05 -9.87
CA PRO A 361 -22.60 8.41 -9.14
C PRO A 361 -22.06 7.69 -7.89
N GLY A 362 -22.65 8.01 -6.74
CA GLY A 362 -22.23 7.44 -5.46
C GLY A 362 -21.00 8.10 -4.81
N LYS A 363 -20.49 9.22 -5.35
CA LYS A 363 -19.33 9.96 -4.79
C LYS A 363 -19.68 11.35 -4.25
N GLN A 364 -20.91 11.81 -4.49
CA GLN A 364 -21.41 13.08 -3.99
C GLN A 364 -21.38 13.14 -2.45
N PHE A 365 -21.84 12.09 -1.77
CA PHE A 365 -21.89 11.97 -0.31
C PHE A 365 -21.02 10.82 0.23
N ALA A 366 -20.99 10.65 1.54
CA ALA A 366 -20.33 9.51 2.20
C ALA A 366 -20.97 8.17 1.80
N GLU A 367 -20.19 7.08 1.85
CA GLU A 367 -20.68 5.72 1.60
C GLU A 367 -21.88 5.40 2.50
N GLY A 368 -22.96 4.88 1.92
CA GLY A 368 -24.22 4.62 2.65
C GLY A 368 -25.25 5.76 2.60
N TYR A 369 -24.93 6.92 2.02
CA TYR A 369 -25.81 8.10 1.96
C TYR A 369 -26.14 8.58 0.53
N ASN A 370 -25.80 7.81 -0.51
CA ASN A 370 -25.98 8.21 -1.91
C ASN A 370 -27.23 7.55 -2.52
N ALA A 371 -28.36 8.28 -2.54
CA ALA A 371 -29.64 7.76 -3.04
C ALA A 371 -29.58 7.21 -4.47
N GLU A 372 -28.75 7.81 -5.33
CA GLU A 372 -28.57 7.44 -6.75
C GLU A 372 -28.08 6.00 -6.96
N VAL A 373 -27.25 5.48 -6.05
CA VAL A 373 -26.74 4.09 -6.11
C VAL A 373 -27.62 3.10 -5.35
N GLY A 374 -28.79 3.54 -4.87
CA GLY A 374 -29.78 2.72 -4.18
C GLY A 374 -29.57 2.59 -2.67
N ASP A 375 -28.82 3.51 -2.04
CA ASP A 375 -28.63 3.51 -0.59
C ASP A 375 -29.98 3.65 0.15
N LYS A 376 -30.24 2.72 1.06
CA LYS A 376 -31.49 2.67 1.84
C LYS A 376 -31.29 3.25 3.23
N TYR A 377 -32.39 3.77 3.82
CA TYR A 377 -32.45 4.31 5.19
C TYR A 377 -31.51 5.51 5.44
N ILE A 378 -31.24 6.33 4.42
CA ILE A 378 -30.34 7.51 4.49
C ILE A 378 -30.72 8.49 5.62
N TRP A 379 -32.02 8.56 5.98
CA TRP A 379 -32.55 9.41 7.05
C TRP A 379 -32.52 8.78 8.46
N LEU A 380 -31.98 7.56 8.60
CA LEU A 380 -31.85 6.79 9.84
C LEU A 380 -30.41 6.29 10.05
N LYS A 381 -29.44 6.92 9.40
CA LYS A 381 -27.99 6.69 9.55
C LYS A 381 -27.35 7.98 10.07
#